data_AF-A0A7V3X9B1-F1
#
_entry.id   AF-A0A7V3X9B1-F1
#
_cell.length_a   1.000
_cell.length_b   1.000
_cell.length_c   1.000
_cell.angle_alpha   90.00
_cell.angle_beta   90.00
_cell.angle_gamma   90.00
#
_symmetry.space_group_name_H-M   'P 1'
#
loop_
_entity.id
_entity.type
_entity.pdbx_description
1 polymer ?
#
loop_
_entity_poly.entity_id
_entity_poly.type
_entity_poly.pdbx_seq_one_letter_code
_entity_poly.pdbx_strand_id
1 'polypeptide(L)'
;MRHIKFLIPLSIVLIFFACRKDFSIEKNNNNQQRTDNELARYTKSGVPTILGKEIPNYYSVNNIAKAIAKIKGIPYQGSSGSNARTTINVGGLQVDANFKYIRFLPADENQLMDLIDAGLDLYEEPLHFEVDQLGETYHDPSLPDSVITWMYTVVPIDYQLPANIQTELLSEVFLFNTELEELEEDEFEDSDPEPGNPYYCNTQPDINIRIMPCKYSRRSQLMNDAC
;
A
#
# COMPACT_ATOMS: atom_id res chain seq x y z
N MET A 1 -70.12 8.93 -28.01
CA MET A 1 -68.85 8.19 -28.23
C MET A 1 -67.74 9.24 -28.06
N ARG A 2 -66.88 9.31 -27.01
CA ARG A 2 -66.19 8.25 -26.21
C ARG A 2 -65.52 7.24 -27.15
N HIS A 3 -64.21 6.97 -27.20
CA HIS A 3 -62.98 7.44 -26.52
C HIS A 3 -61.82 7.40 -27.58
N ILE A 4 -60.51 7.70 -27.36
CA ILE A 4 -59.68 7.91 -26.16
C ILE A 4 -58.55 8.96 -26.43
N LYS A 5 -57.45 8.97 -25.67
CA LYS A 5 -56.17 9.67 -25.96
C LYS A 5 -54.98 8.73 -25.68
N PHE A 6 -53.92 8.76 -26.48
CA PHE A 6 -52.53 8.33 -26.18
C PHE A 6 -51.65 8.99 -27.27
N LEU A 7 -50.63 9.83 -27.07
CA LEU A 7 -49.61 10.03 -26.02
C LEU A 7 -48.61 8.88 -25.87
N ILE A 8 -47.58 8.88 -26.74
CA ILE A 8 -46.12 9.06 -26.46
C ILE A 8 -45.64 8.54 -25.06
N PRO A 9 -44.51 7.79 -24.92
CA PRO A 9 -43.28 7.91 -25.73
C PRO A 9 -42.56 6.63 -26.20
N LEU A 10 -41.61 6.88 -27.11
CA LEU A 10 -40.41 6.10 -27.41
C LEU A 10 -39.53 5.84 -26.15
N SER A 11 -39.81 4.80 -25.36
CA SER A 11 -38.95 4.41 -24.20
C SER A 11 -38.49 2.94 -24.19
N ILE A 12 -38.95 2.10 -25.12
CA ILE A 12 -38.75 0.64 -25.09
C ILE A 12 -37.52 0.21 -25.92
N VAL A 13 -36.36 0.88 -25.73
CA VAL A 13 -35.09 0.54 -26.40
C VAL A 13 -33.89 0.43 -25.44
N LEU A 14 -34.10 0.66 -24.12
CA LEU A 14 -33.03 0.61 -23.10
C LEU A 14 -33.21 -0.52 -22.06
N ILE A 15 -33.47 -1.77 -22.49
CA ILE A 15 -33.62 -2.93 -21.59
C ILE A 15 -32.85 -4.18 -22.07
N PHE A 16 -31.68 -4.02 -22.72
CA PHE A 16 -30.84 -5.16 -23.14
C PHE A 16 -29.34 -5.04 -22.80
N PHE A 17 -28.97 -4.21 -21.83
CA PHE A 17 -27.64 -4.26 -21.20
C PHE A 17 -27.75 -4.51 -19.69
N ALA A 18 -28.05 -5.76 -19.35
CA ALA A 18 -27.92 -6.30 -17.99
C ALA A 18 -27.20 -7.65 -18.05
N CYS A 19 -25.90 -7.62 -18.33
CA CYS A 19 -25.05 -8.80 -18.23
C CYS A 19 -24.81 -9.10 -16.74
N ARG A 20 -25.53 -10.07 -16.17
CA ARG A 20 -25.16 -10.64 -14.88
C ARG A 20 -24.07 -11.68 -15.09
N LYS A 21 -22.88 -11.39 -14.59
CA LYS A 21 -21.84 -12.41 -14.40
C LYS A 21 -22.13 -13.10 -13.06
N ASP A 22 -22.90 -14.17 -13.10
CA ASP A 22 -23.16 -14.98 -11.92
C ASP A 22 -21.86 -15.72 -11.54
N PHE A 23 -21.37 -15.45 -10.32
CA PHE A 23 -20.14 -16.02 -9.79
C PHE A 23 -20.48 -17.16 -8.83
N SER A 24 -20.40 -18.40 -9.32
CA SER A 24 -20.52 -19.61 -8.52
C SER A 24 -19.16 -20.00 -7.93
N ILE A 25 -19.00 -19.89 -6.60
CA ILE A 25 -17.86 -20.46 -5.89
C ILE A 25 -18.18 -21.90 -5.50
N GLU A 26 -17.55 -22.88 -6.15
CA GLU A 26 -17.32 -24.16 -5.49
C GLU A 26 -16.17 -24.01 -4.50
N LYS A 27 -16.41 -24.38 -3.24
CA LYS A 27 -15.36 -24.43 -2.22
C LYS A 27 -14.60 -25.75 -2.35
N ASN A 28 -13.30 -25.67 -2.65
CA ASN A 28 -12.35 -26.74 -2.37
C ASN A 28 -11.23 -26.20 -1.47
N ASN A 29 -10.92 -26.96 -0.42
CA ASN A 29 -9.97 -26.57 0.63
C ASN A 29 -8.55 -26.93 0.20
N ASN A 30 -7.73 -25.94 -0.18
CA ASN A 30 -6.29 -26.06 -0.42
C ASN A 30 -5.65 -24.66 -0.21
N ASN A 31 -5.58 -24.20 1.04
CA ASN A 31 -5.18 -22.82 1.34
C ASN A 31 -3.65 -22.58 1.39
N GLN A 32 -2.82 -23.62 1.25
CA GLN A 32 -1.36 -23.50 1.34
C GLN A 32 -0.61 -23.58 -0.01
N GLN A 33 -1.35 -23.63 -1.13
CA GLN A 33 -0.82 -23.46 -2.51
C GLN A 33 -1.36 -22.18 -3.19
N ARG A 34 -2.03 -21.30 -2.43
CA ARG A 34 -2.95 -20.31 -3.00
C ARG A 34 -2.32 -18.95 -3.28
N THR A 35 -1.22 -18.60 -2.61
CA THR A 35 -0.50 -17.33 -2.79
C THR A 35 0.28 -17.30 -4.11
N ASP A 36 1.20 -18.25 -4.27
CA ASP A 36 2.18 -18.26 -5.36
C ASP A 36 1.49 -18.44 -6.71
N ASN A 37 0.48 -19.31 -6.73
CA ASN A 37 -0.35 -19.61 -7.89
C ASN A 37 -1.36 -18.49 -8.22
N GLU A 38 -1.52 -17.46 -7.39
CA GLU A 38 -2.29 -16.25 -7.75
C GLU A 38 -1.39 -15.18 -8.38
N LEU A 39 -0.17 -14.97 -7.86
CA LEU A 39 0.80 -14.05 -8.46
C LEU A 39 1.23 -14.50 -9.87
N ALA A 40 1.52 -15.81 -10.05
CA ALA A 40 1.87 -16.42 -11.34
C ALA A 40 0.74 -16.41 -12.39
N ARG A 41 -0.49 -16.01 -12.02
CA ARG A 41 -1.58 -15.75 -12.97
C ARG A 41 -1.58 -14.31 -13.51
N TYR A 42 -0.84 -13.40 -12.89
CA TYR A 42 -0.69 -12.00 -13.31
C TYR A 42 0.69 -11.73 -13.95
N THR A 43 1.76 -12.34 -13.45
CA THR A 43 3.08 -12.30 -14.09
C THR A 43 3.14 -13.30 -15.25
N LYS A 44 3.13 -12.78 -16.48
CA LYS A 44 3.36 -13.61 -17.67
C LYS A 44 4.86 -13.73 -17.90
N SER A 45 5.36 -14.96 -18.03
CA SER A 45 6.79 -15.18 -18.23
C SER A 45 7.35 -14.52 -19.51
N GLY A 46 8.55 -13.95 -19.41
CA GLY A 46 9.20 -13.13 -20.43
C GLY A 46 8.59 -11.74 -20.63
N VAL A 47 7.81 -11.22 -19.66
CA VAL A 47 7.22 -9.87 -19.72
C VAL A 47 7.85 -8.99 -18.64
N PRO A 48 8.35 -7.78 -18.98
CA PRO A 48 8.91 -6.86 -18.00
C PRO A 48 7.81 -6.12 -17.22
N THR A 49 8.16 -5.69 -16.00
CA THR A 49 7.37 -4.72 -15.25
C THR A 49 7.43 -3.38 -15.99
N ILE A 50 6.27 -2.71 -16.11
CA ILE A 50 6.16 -1.36 -16.65
C ILE A 50 5.60 -0.46 -15.56
N LEU A 51 6.37 0.58 -15.25
CA LEU A 51 5.96 1.62 -14.32
C LEU A 51 5.03 2.62 -15.00
N GLY A 52 4.02 3.06 -14.25
CA GLY A 52 3.11 4.13 -14.60
C GLY A 52 3.61 5.49 -14.14
N LYS A 53 2.71 6.29 -13.55
CA LYS A 53 3.07 7.63 -13.06
C LYS A 53 3.90 7.58 -11.77
N GLU A 54 4.77 8.57 -11.60
CA GLU A 54 5.40 8.85 -10.31
C GLU A 54 4.33 9.16 -9.25
N ILE A 55 4.52 8.62 -8.04
CA ILE A 55 3.67 8.85 -6.87
C ILE A 55 4.50 9.39 -5.70
N PRO A 56 3.92 10.22 -4.82
CA PRO A 56 4.67 10.76 -3.68
C PRO A 56 5.10 9.63 -2.72
N ASN A 57 6.40 9.51 -2.43
CA ASN A 57 6.91 8.55 -1.43
C ASN A 57 6.17 8.72 -0.09
N TYR A 58 5.34 7.74 0.27
CA TYR A 58 4.46 7.81 1.44
C TYR A 58 5.21 7.90 2.78
N TYR A 59 6.42 7.34 2.84
CA TYR A 59 7.28 7.31 4.02
C TYR A 59 8.22 8.52 4.15
N SER A 60 8.24 9.42 3.15
CA SER A 60 8.98 10.68 3.27
C SER A 60 8.49 11.52 4.45
N VAL A 61 9.41 12.18 5.15
CA VAL A 61 9.09 13.03 6.33
C VAL A 61 7.97 14.04 6.02
N ASN A 62 7.98 14.61 4.80
CA ASN A 62 6.95 15.54 4.32
C ASN A 62 5.56 14.90 4.22
N ASN A 63 5.45 13.65 3.74
CA ASN A 63 4.16 12.98 3.58
C ASN A 63 3.64 12.39 4.90
N ILE A 64 4.51 11.91 5.77
CA ILE A 64 4.13 11.52 7.13
C ILE A 64 3.67 12.74 7.95
N ALA A 65 4.36 13.88 7.85
CA ALA A 65 3.91 15.09 8.53
C ALA A 65 2.55 15.61 8.00
N LYS A 66 2.28 15.51 6.68
CA LYS A 66 0.93 15.77 6.12
C LYS A 66 -0.12 14.79 6.66
N ALA A 67 0.23 13.50 6.77
CA ALA A 67 -0.68 12.48 7.31
C ALA A 67 -1.03 12.76 8.79
N ILE A 68 -0.03 13.09 9.62
CA ILE A 68 -0.24 13.48 11.02
C ILE A 68 -1.09 14.75 11.13
N ALA A 69 -0.85 15.77 10.30
CA ALA A 69 -1.67 16.98 10.28
C ALA A 69 -3.15 16.66 9.97
N LYS A 70 -3.38 15.82 8.95
CA LYS A 70 -4.71 15.35 8.54
C LYS A 70 -5.41 14.54 9.63
N ILE A 71 -4.70 13.65 10.33
CA ILE A 71 -5.23 12.86 11.45
C ILE A 71 -5.57 13.75 12.65
N LYS A 72 -4.69 14.68 13.01
CA LYS A 72 -4.91 15.64 14.12
C LYS A 72 -5.95 16.73 13.79
N GLY A 73 -6.41 16.84 12.54
CA GLY A 73 -7.35 17.87 12.10
C GLY A 73 -6.78 19.30 12.13
N ILE A 74 -5.46 19.44 12.01
CA ILE A 74 -4.74 20.73 12.05
C ILE A 74 -4.23 21.11 10.65
N PRO A 75 -4.08 22.41 10.34
CA PRO A 75 -3.46 22.82 9.09
C PRO A 75 -2.01 22.37 9.03
N TYR A 76 -1.62 21.75 7.91
CA TYR A 76 -0.21 21.50 7.61
C TYR A 76 0.47 22.82 7.23
N GLN A 77 1.52 23.20 7.96
CA GLN A 77 2.26 24.46 7.76
C GLN A 77 3.65 24.24 7.13
N GLY A 78 4.03 23.00 6.81
CA GLY A 78 5.26 22.72 6.07
C GLY A 78 5.16 23.18 4.61
N SER A 79 6.29 23.52 4.00
CA SER A 79 6.33 23.95 2.60
C SER A 79 5.84 22.83 1.66
N SER A 80 4.95 23.15 0.73
CA SER A 80 4.44 22.23 -0.31
C SER A 80 5.48 21.85 -1.39
N GLY A 81 6.78 22.01 -1.13
CA GLY A 81 7.87 21.74 -2.05
C GLY A 81 8.73 20.56 -1.59
N SER A 82 9.38 19.90 -2.55
CA SER A 82 10.29 18.76 -2.42
C SER A 82 11.66 19.10 -1.80
N ASN A 83 11.73 20.12 -0.94
CA ASN A 83 12.95 20.40 -0.19
C ASN A 83 13.15 19.29 0.85
N ALA A 84 14.24 18.54 0.74
CA ALA A 84 14.65 17.54 1.71
C ALA A 84 14.70 18.16 3.11
N ARG A 85 13.71 17.82 3.94
CA ARG A 85 13.65 18.18 5.35
C ARG A 85 13.82 16.93 6.16
N THR A 86 14.96 16.84 6.83
CA THR A 86 15.24 15.80 7.84
C THR A 86 14.37 15.95 9.08
N THR A 87 13.82 17.14 9.37
CA THR A 87 12.93 17.36 10.54
C THR A 87 11.72 18.20 10.17
N ILE A 88 10.52 17.77 10.59
CA ILE A 88 9.28 18.56 10.52
C ILE A 88 8.51 18.46 11.84
N ASN A 89 8.14 19.62 12.40
CA ASN A 89 7.28 19.72 13.57
C ASN A 89 5.81 19.90 13.14
N VAL A 90 4.91 19.03 13.62
CA VAL A 90 3.49 19.01 13.27
C VAL A 90 2.59 18.78 14.50
N GLY A 91 1.95 19.86 14.95
CA GLY A 91 1.05 19.83 16.11
C GLY A 91 1.71 19.30 17.38
N GLY A 92 2.90 19.83 17.70
CA GLY A 92 3.71 19.44 18.86
C GLY A 92 4.41 18.09 18.78
N LEU A 93 4.33 17.37 17.64
CA LEU A 93 5.11 16.16 17.38
C LEU A 93 6.23 16.48 16.39
N GLN A 94 7.45 16.09 16.72
CA GLN A 94 8.60 16.13 15.82
C GLN A 94 8.63 14.84 14.99
N VAL A 95 8.86 14.97 13.68
CA VAL A 95 9.09 13.86 12.75
C VAL A 95 10.49 14.07 12.18
N ASP A 96 11.42 13.21 12.57
CA ASP A 96 12.82 13.22 12.14
C ASP A 96 13.08 12.07 11.17
N ALA A 97 13.90 12.28 10.15
CA ALA A 97 14.34 11.23 9.24
C ALA A 97 15.29 10.28 9.98
N ASN A 98 14.96 8.99 9.98
CA ASN A 98 15.83 7.92 10.47
C ASN A 98 16.39 7.06 9.33
N PHE A 99 15.89 7.21 8.09
CA PHE A 99 16.41 6.55 6.89
C PHE A 99 16.54 7.51 5.71
N LYS A 100 17.35 7.10 4.74
CA LYS A 100 17.42 7.66 3.39
C LYS A 100 16.92 6.62 2.40
N TYR A 101 15.99 7.01 1.54
CA TYR A 101 15.69 6.24 0.33
C TYR A 101 16.59 6.75 -0.80
N ILE A 102 17.40 5.85 -1.35
CA ILE A 102 18.47 6.16 -2.30
C ILE A 102 18.45 5.18 -3.47
N ARG A 103 19.23 5.49 -4.51
CA ARG A 103 19.55 4.54 -5.58
C ARG A 103 21.02 4.60 -5.97
N PHE A 104 21.56 3.45 -6.35
CA PHE A 104 22.90 3.27 -6.90
C PHE A 104 22.82 2.92 -8.38
N LEU A 105 23.78 3.39 -9.19
CA LEU A 105 24.01 2.91 -10.55
C LEU A 105 25.40 2.26 -10.61
N PRO A 106 25.48 0.93 -10.45
CA PRO A 106 26.74 0.20 -10.59
C PRO A 106 27.27 0.30 -12.03
N ALA A 107 28.55 0.63 -12.18
CA ALA A 107 29.19 0.68 -13.50
C ALA A 107 29.49 -0.71 -14.08
N ASP A 108 29.68 -1.71 -13.22
CA ASP A 108 30.01 -3.10 -13.57
C ASP A 108 29.58 -4.07 -12.45
N GLU A 109 29.72 -5.37 -12.72
CA GLU A 109 29.32 -6.46 -11.82
C GLU A 109 30.07 -6.43 -10.48
N ASN A 110 31.33 -5.96 -10.43
CA ASN A 110 32.06 -5.85 -9.16
C ASN A 110 31.43 -4.78 -8.27
N GLN A 111 31.03 -3.64 -8.84
CA GLN A 111 30.32 -2.61 -8.08
C GLN A 111 28.94 -3.07 -7.60
N LEU A 112 28.27 -3.97 -8.32
CA LEU A 112 27.03 -4.59 -7.86
C LEU A 112 27.31 -5.57 -6.71
N MET A 113 28.35 -6.39 -6.81
CA MET A 113 28.77 -7.29 -5.73
C MET A 113 29.23 -6.52 -4.48
N ASP A 114 29.94 -5.39 -4.62
CA ASP A 114 30.30 -4.50 -3.50
C ASP A 114 29.08 -4.06 -2.68
N LEU A 115 27.93 -3.82 -3.34
CA LEU A 115 26.66 -3.44 -2.67
C LEU A 115 25.99 -4.64 -2.00
N ILE A 116 26.07 -5.83 -2.61
CA ILE A 116 25.51 -7.08 -2.07
C ILE A 116 26.32 -7.55 -0.85
N ASP A 117 27.65 -7.53 -0.94
CA ASP A 117 28.58 -7.86 0.15
C ASP A 117 28.51 -6.85 1.31
N ALA A 118 28.06 -5.61 1.05
CA ALA A 118 27.72 -4.63 2.08
C ALA A 118 26.41 -4.96 2.83
N GLY A 119 25.68 -6.01 2.43
CA GLY A 119 24.43 -6.45 3.07
C GLY A 119 23.25 -5.53 2.83
N LEU A 120 23.21 -4.84 1.68
CA LEU A 120 22.11 -3.95 1.32
C LEU A 120 20.92 -4.72 0.72
N ASP A 121 19.71 -4.42 1.19
CA ASP A 121 18.47 -4.82 0.52
C ASP A 121 18.29 -3.99 -0.76
N LEU A 122 18.64 -4.58 -1.91
CA LEU A 122 18.58 -3.95 -3.22
C LEU A 122 17.32 -4.35 -3.99
N TYR A 123 16.70 -3.38 -4.65
CA TYR A 123 15.53 -3.57 -5.51
C TYR A 123 15.76 -2.90 -6.87
N GLU A 124 15.39 -3.56 -7.97
CA GLU A 124 15.39 -2.94 -9.30
C GLU A 124 14.24 -1.93 -9.44
N GLU A 125 13.08 -2.24 -8.83
CA GLU A 125 11.86 -1.44 -8.95
C GLU A 125 11.79 -0.27 -7.94
N PRO A 126 11.51 0.96 -8.39
CA PRO A 126 11.34 2.11 -7.51
C PRO A 126 9.99 2.14 -6.77
N LEU A 127 10.02 2.31 -5.44
CA LEU A 127 8.85 2.39 -4.55
C LEU A 127 7.96 3.65 -4.73
N HIS A 128 8.30 4.54 -5.66
CA HIS A 128 7.66 5.83 -5.88
C HIS A 128 7.03 5.97 -7.27
N PHE A 129 6.65 4.85 -7.87
CA PHE A 129 5.86 4.79 -9.10
C PHE A 129 4.65 3.84 -8.90
N GLU A 130 3.60 4.05 -9.69
CA GLU A 130 2.60 3.01 -9.89
C GLU A 130 3.15 1.90 -10.78
N VAL A 131 2.64 0.67 -10.62
CA VAL A 131 2.93 -0.45 -11.53
C VAL A 131 1.75 -0.58 -12.49
N ASP A 132 1.94 -0.11 -13.73
CA ASP A 132 0.92 -0.20 -14.79
C ASP A 132 0.82 -1.64 -15.34
N GLN A 133 1.93 -2.38 -15.31
CA GLN A 133 2.00 -3.80 -15.67
C GLN A 133 3.02 -4.50 -14.78
N LEU A 134 2.62 -5.56 -14.08
CA LEU A 134 3.53 -6.40 -13.31
C LEU A 134 4.20 -7.44 -14.23
N GLY A 135 5.52 -7.59 -14.15
CA GLY A 135 6.29 -8.55 -14.92
C GLY A 135 7.20 -9.44 -14.07
N GLU A 136 8.19 -10.06 -14.70
CA GLU A 136 9.23 -10.86 -14.01
C GLU A 136 10.46 -10.05 -13.59
N THR A 137 10.77 -8.97 -14.33
CA THR A 137 11.98 -8.14 -14.14
C THR A 137 11.68 -6.68 -14.49
N TYR A 138 12.45 -5.75 -13.95
CA TYR A 138 12.39 -4.33 -14.32
C TYR A 138 13.75 -3.83 -14.81
N HIS A 139 13.73 -2.98 -15.83
CA HIS A 139 14.90 -2.23 -16.25
C HIS A 139 14.50 -0.78 -16.49
N ASP A 140 15.28 0.17 -15.96
CA ASP A 140 15.02 1.60 -16.15
C ASP A 140 15.10 1.96 -17.65
N PRO A 141 14.00 2.42 -18.28
CA PRO A 141 13.94 2.65 -19.72
C PRO A 141 14.79 3.87 -20.18
N SER A 142 15.42 4.60 -19.27
CA SER A 142 16.42 5.62 -19.60
C SER A 142 17.83 5.05 -19.79
N LEU A 143 18.06 3.79 -19.40
CA LEU A 143 19.33 3.09 -19.52
C LEU A 143 19.32 2.11 -20.71
N PRO A 144 20.47 1.85 -21.37
CA PRO A 144 20.58 0.75 -22.34
C PRO A 144 20.34 -0.62 -21.69
N ASP A 145 19.72 -1.56 -22.39
CA ASP A 145 19.50 -2.95 -21.92
C ASP A 145 20.80 -3.73 -21.62
N SER A 146 21.96 -3.19 -22.01
CA SER A 146 23.27 -3.82 -21.86
C SER A 146 24.06 -3.37 -20.61
N VAL A 147 23.48 -2.55 -19.74
CA VAL A 147 24.10 -2.09 -18.49
C VAL A 147 23.27 -2.51 -17.28
N ILE A 148 23.87 -2.49 -16.09
CA ILE A 148 23.16 -2.75 -14.84
C ILE A 148 22.15 -1.62 -14.59
N THR A 149 20.97 -1.97 -14.11
CA THR A 149 19.90 -1.01 -13.82
C THR A 149 20.12 -0.25 -12.52
N TRP A 150 19.27 0.74 -12.22
CA TRP A 150 19.30 1.42 -10.92
C TRP A 150 18.91 0.45 -9.79
N MET A 151 19.78 0.35 -8.79
CA MET A 151 19.55 -0.46 -7.58
C MET A 151 19.09 0.46 -6.44
N TYR A 152 17.80 0.38 -6.11
CA TYR A 152 17.15 1.15 -5.05
C TYR A 152 17.32 0.48 -3.69
N THR A 153 17.47 1.26 -2.63
CA THR A 153 17.54 0.75 -1.25
C THR A 153 17.13 1.80 -0.22
N VAL A 154 16.90 1.37 1.02
CA VAL A 154 16.59 2.22 2.17
C VAL A 154 17.62 1.95 3.27
N VAL A 155 18.44 2.96 3.60
CA VAL A 155 19.56 2.83 4.55
C VAL A 155 19.42 3.79 5.73
N PRO A 156 19.97 3.48 6.92
CA PRO A 156 19.98 4.40 8.06
C PRO A 156 20.50 5.80 7.73
N ILE A 157 20.01 6.81 8.44
CA ILE A 157 20.33 8.23 8.20
C ILE A 157 21.83 8.56 8.33
N ASP A 158 22.59 7.74 9.05
CA ASP A 158 24.04 7.85 9.26
C ASP A 158 24.88 6.84 8.44
N TYR A 159 24.23 6.00 7.63
CA TYR A 159 24.89 5.03 6.75
C TYR A 159 25.90 5.71 5.81
N GLN A 160 27.09 5.12 5.71
CA GLN A 160 28.21 5.62 4.91
C GLN A 160 28.11 5.09 3.47
N LEU A 161 27.87 5.98 2.52
CA LEU A 161 27.70 5.60 1.11
C LEU A 161 29.05 5.25 0.45
N PRO A 162 29.10 4.22 -0.42
CA PRO A 162 30.29 3.89 -1.19
C PRO A 162 30.67 5.04 -2.13
N ALA A 163 31.90 5.55 -2.00
CA ALA A 163 32.36 6.75 -2.72
C ALA A 163 32.68 6.53 -4.21
N ASN A 164 32.75 5.27 -4.65
CA ASN A 164 33.11 4.84 -6.01
C ASN A 164 31.91 4.45 -6.89
N ILE A 165 30.68 4.47 -6.34
CA ILE A 165 29.45 4.07 -7.04
C ILE A 165 28.54 5.30 -7.19
N GLN A 166 28.00 5.52 -8.39
CA GLN A 166 27.08 6.64 -8.62
C GLN A 166 25.85 6.48 -7.73
N THR A 167 25.56 7.48 -6.90
CA THR A 167 24.51 7.42 -5.87
C THR A 167 23.63 8.66 -5.93
N GLU A 168 22.31 8.48 -5.80
CA GLU A 168 21.33 9.57 -5.75
C GLU A 168 20.42 9.43 -4.53
N LEU A 169 20.23 10.53 -3.79
CA LEU A 169 19.27 10.63 -2.69
C LEU A 169 17.89 11.00 -3.25
N LEU A 170 16.90 10.13 -3.02
CA LEU A 170 15.53 10.30 -3.52
C LEU A 170 14.60 10.88 -2.45
N SER A 171 14.76 10.48 -1.18
CA SER A 171 14.00 11.06 -0.07
C SER A 171 14.63 10.83 1.29
N GLU A 172 14.42 11.81 2.17
CA GLU A 172 14.54 11.65 3.62
C GLU A 172 13.28 10.95 4.15
N VAL A 173 13.47 9.80 4.79
CA VAL A 173 12.41 8.86 5.16
C VAL A 173 12.30 8.73 6.67
N PHE A 174 11.06 8.63 7.16
CA PHE A 174 10.78 8.22 8.53
C PHE A 174 10.03 6.89 8.54
N LEU A 175 10.61 5.89 9.20
CA LEU A 175 9.99 4.59 9.47
C LEU A 175 9.69 4.48 10.97
N PHE A 176 8.46 4.09 11.30
CA PHE A 176 8.07 3.77 12.68
C PHE A 176 8.65 2.41 13.07
N ASN A 177 9.17 2.26 14.30
CA ASN A 177 9.72 1.03 14.87
C ASN A 177 10.53 0.16 13.88
N THR A 178 11.80 0.53 13.69
CA THR A 178 12.81 -0.40 13.16
C THR A 178 13.02 -1.60 14.07
N GLU A 179 12.88 -1.33 15.37
CA GLU A 179 12.70 -2.30 16.45
C GLU A 179 11.19 -2.59 16.60
N LEU A 180 10.54 -3.01 15.52
CA LEU A 180 9.63 -4.12 15.73
C LEU A 180 10.56 -5.28 16.05
N GLU A 181 10.67 -5.60 17.34
CA GLU A 181 10.93 -6.98 17.76
C GLU A 181 10.16 -7.85 16.76
N GLU A 182 10.84 -8.83 16.15
CA GLU A 182 10.12 -9.88 15.43
C GLU A 182 8.97 -10.23 16.35
N LEU A 183 7.73 -9.96 15.91
CA LEU A 183 6.57 -10.31 16.71
C LEU A 183 6.74 -11.81 16.81
N GLU A 184 7.19 -12.28 17.98
CA GLU A 184 7.35 -13.70 18.23
C GLU A 184 6.03 -14.27 17.73
N GLU A 185 6.12 -15.20 16.77
CA GLU A 185 4.93 -15.86 16.26
C GLU A 185 4.43 -16.65 17.46
N ASP A 186 3.66 -15.96 18.32
CA ASP A 186 3.01 -16.44 19.53
C ASP A 186 2.24 -17.63 19.01
N GLU A 187 2.84 -18.81 19.22
CA GLU A 187 2.46 -20.03 18.53
C GLU A 187 0.97 -20.16 18.81
N PHE A 188 0.15 -19.98 17.77
CA PHE A 188 -1.27 -19.74 17.93
C PHE A 188 -1.88 -21.08 18.28
N GLU A 189 -1.67 -21.51 19.53
CA GLU A 189 -2.25 -22.69 20.12
C GLU A 189 -3.74 -22.54 19.87
N ASP A 190 -4.29 -23.49 19.11
CA ASP A 190 -5.73 -23.66 18.86
C ASP A 190 -6.42 -24.01 20.19
N SER A 191 -6.42 -23.03 21.10
CA SER A 191 -7.19 -23.04 22.33
C SER A 191 -8.64 -22.89 21.92
N ASP A 192 -9.38 -24.00 22.02
CA ASP A 192 -10.81 -24.07 21.74
C ASP A 192 -11.51 -22.83 22.34
N PRO A 193 -12.22 -22.02 21.52
CA PRO A 193 -12.66 -20.70 21.96
C PRO A 193 -13.62 -20.82 23.15
N GLU A 194 -13.24 -20.23 24.29
CA GLU A 194 -14.08 -20.24 25.49
C GLU A 194 -15.48 -19.66 25.18
N PRO A 195 -16.56 -20.39 25.51
CA PRO A 195 -17.92 -19.95 25.25
C PRO A 195 -18.30 -18.77 26.16
N GLY A 196 -17.99 -17.55 25.70
CA GLY A 196 -18.29 -16.31 26.41
C GLY A 196 -17.57 -15.06 25.90
N ASN A 197 -16.57 -15.19 25.02
CA ASN A 197 -15.80 -14.05 24.52
C ASN A 197 -16.67 -13.08 23.67
N PRO A 198 -16.84 -11.80 24.08
CA PRO A 198 -17.73 -10.84 23.41
C PRO A 198 -17.22 -10.33 22.05
N TYR A 199 -16.00 -10.73 21.62
CA TYR A 199 -15.45 -10.35 20.31
C TYR A 199 -15.89 -11.25 19.15
N TYR A 200 -16.64 -12.33 19.40
CA TYR A 200 -17.17 -13.18 18.33
C TYR A 200 -18.54 -12.71 17.83
N CYS A 201 -18.55 -12.15 16.62
CA CYS A 201 -19.78 -11.95 15.85
C CYS A 201 -20.32 -13.30 15.34
N ASN A 202 -21.31 -13.86 16.03
CA ASN A 202 -21.99 -15.10 15.63
C ASN A 202 -22.62 -14.98 14.23
N THR A 203 -21.96 -15.52 13.20
CA THR A 203 -22.52 -15.75 11.87
C THR A 203 -23.32 -17.05 11.82
N GLN A 204 -24.28 -17.22 12.73
CA GLN A 204 -25.34 -18.21 12.50
C GLN A 204 -26.26 -17.67 11.40
N PRO A 205 -26.53 -18.44 10.32
CA PRO A 205 -27.37 -17.99 9.22
C PRO A 205 -28.85 -18.11 9.61
N ASP A 206 -29.30 -17.29 10.55
CA ASP A 206 -30.72 -17.15 10.87
C ASP A 206 -31.44 -16.47 9.71
N ILE A 207 -32.07 -17.31 8.90
CA ILE A 207 -32.96 -17.00 7.78
C ILE A 207 -34.27 -16.35 8.25
N ASN A 208 -34.21 -15.26 9.04
CA ASN A 208 -35.23 -14.22 9.22
C ASN A 208 -34.84 -13.16 10.28
N ILE A 209 -33.95 -12.21 9.98
CA ILE A 209 -33.87 -10.93 10.73
C ILE A 209 -33.63 -9.74 9.80
N ARG A 210 -34.33 -8.63 10.07
CA ARG A 210 -34.06 -7.31 9.46
C ARG A 210 -32.66 -6.84 9.85
N ILE A 211 -31.86 -6.45 8.87
CA ILE A 211 -30.55 -5.82 9.08
C ILE A 211 -30.72 -4.58 9.98
N MET A 212 -30.18 -4.64 11.21
CA MET A 212 -29.84 -3.45 12.00
C MET A 212 -28.37 -3.09 11.74
N PRO A 213 -28.03 -1.81 11.48
CA PRO A 213 -26.65 -1.43 11.20
C PRO A 213 -25.79 -1.38 12.46
N CYS A 214 -24.56 -1.89 12.37
CA CYS A 214 -23.55 -1.78 13.42
C CYS A 214 -23.30 -0.32 13.81
N LYS A 215 -23.59 0.03 15.07
CA LYS A 215 -23.56 1.40 15.58
C LYS A 215 -22.23 1.73 16.27
N TYR A 216 -21.11 1.69 15.54
CA TYR A 216 -19.86 2.33 15.94
C TYR A 216 -19.23 3.11 14.78
N SER A 217 -19.84 4.25 14.45
CA SER A 217 -19.26 5.26 13.57
C SER A 217 -19.40 6.63 14.22
N ARG A 218 -18.26 7.10 14.77
CA ARG A 218 -17.92 8.46 15.22
C ARG A 218 -18.76 9.15 16.30
N ARG A 219 -18.00 9.76 17.24
CA ARG A 219 -18.23 11.08 17.86
C ARG A 219 -19.32 11.19 18.94
N SER A 220 -18.87 11.38 20.18
CA SER A 220 -19.53 12.29 21.13
C SER A 220 -18.51 12.97 22.04
N GLN A 221 -18.21 14.23 21.72
CA GLN A 221 -17.95 15.21 22.76
C GLN A 221 -19.28 15.53 23.47
N LEU A 222 -19.16 15.92 24.74
CA LEU A 222 -20.15 16.65 25.55
C LEU A 222 -21.34 15.90 26.16
N MET A 223 -21.42 16.13 27.48
CA MET A 223 -22.59 16.44 28.30
C MET A 223 -23.36 15.32 29.03
N ASN A 224 -22.96 15.22 30.30
CA ASN A 224 -23.79 15.48 31.49
C ASN A 224 -24.78 14.41 32.00
N ASP A 225 -24.51 14.07 33.26
CA ASP A 225 -25.42 14.13 34.41
C ASP A 225 -26.71 13.28 34.47
N ALA A 226 -26.75 12.55 35.59
CA ALA A 226 -27.91 12.26 36.45
C ALA A 226 -28.84 11.08 36.12
N CYS A 227 -29.13 10.35 37.21
CA CYS A 227 -30.10 9.26 37.40
C CYS A 227 -29.71 7.90 36.80
#